data_AF-A0A6C2DWX2-F1
#
_entry.id   AF-A0A6C2DWX2-F1
#
_cell.length_a   1.000
_cell.length_b   1.000
_cell.length_c   1.000
_cell.angle_alpha   90.00
_cell.angle_beta   90.00
_cell.angle_gamma   90.00
#
_symmetry.space_group_name_H-M   'P 1'
#
loop_
_entity.id
_entity.type
_entity.pdbx_description
1 polymer ?
#
loop_
_entity_poly.entity_id
_entity_poly.type
_entity_poly.pdbx_seq_one_letter_code
_entity_poly.pdbx_strand_id
1 'polypeptide(L)'
;MDIKRSTKSTANMLINFLTFEAVKTIAEQLEETDKLKALWFNQFSTRERLQNGELYIKDLFEVHQEMAFRVMTVREHLANEILEFLPEMTRTGIQQSNMQLRRRHFERIMSVQASEGYSECENLVSDEMTRTGIQQSNMQLRRRHFERIMSVQASEGYSECENLVSDIDQNPEVSSVDILEFPPEVAADSNVDGDRSSPQSNQ
;
A
#
# COMPACT_ATOMS: atom_id res chain seq x y z
N MET A 1 18.29 7.46 -6.07
CA MET A 1 17.41 6.72 -5.13
C MET A 1 17.45 5.25 -5.50
N ASP A 2 17.51 4.32 -4.54
CA ASP A 2 17.47 2.87 -4.84
C ASP A 2 16.01 2.43 -5.05
N ILE A 3 15.54 2.60 -6.29
CA ILE A 3 14.16 2.30 -6.69
C ILE A 3 13.84 0.82 -6.41
N LYS A 4 14.78 -0.10 -6.70
CA LYS A 4 14.60 -1.54 -6.50
C LYS A 4 14.38 -1.88 -5.03
N ARG A 5 15.17 -1.30 -4.12
CA ARG A 5 14.98 -1.50 -2.67
C ARG A 5 13.64 -0.94 -2.19
N SER A 6 13.25 0.24 -2.67
CA SER A 6 11.96 0.83 -2.32
C SER A 6 10.80 -0.06 -2.78
N THR A 7 10.82 -0.52 -4.04
CA THR A 7 9.78 -1.42 -4.58
C THR A 7 9.65 -2.70 -3.77
N LYS A 8 10.77 -3.34 -3.39
CA LYS A 8 10.75 -4.55 -2.56
C LYS A 8 10.15 -4.27 -1.16
N SER A 9 10.52 -3.14 -0.56
CA SER A 9 9.98 -2.75 0.75
C SER A 9 8.48 -2.48 0.68
N THR A 10 8.01 -1.79 -0.38
CA THR A 10 6.60 -1.51 -0.61
C THR A 10 5.81 -2.80 -0.87
N ALA A 11 6.35 -3.73 -1.65
CA ALA A 11 5.73 -5.04 -1.88
C ALA A 11 5.57 -5.82 -0.56
N ASN A 12 6.60 -5.87 0.27
CA ASN A 12 6.51 -6.51 1.59
C ASN A 12 5.47 -5.83 2.51
N MET A 13 5.40 -4.50 2.49
CA MET A 13 4.37 -3.76 3.23
C MET A 13 2.96 -4.13 2.75
N LEU A 14 2.75 -4.23 1.44
CA LEU A 14 1.47 -4.64 0.86
C LEU A 14 1.11 -6.08 1.22
N ILE A 15 2.05 -7.02 1.18
CA ILE A 15 1.82 -8.43 1.58
C ILE A 15 1.36 -8.51 3.04
N ASN A 16 2.04 -7.79 3.94
CA ASN A 16 1.66 -7.75 5.36
C ASN A 16 0.28 -7.09 5.56
N PHE A 17 0.03 -5.99 4.86
CA PHE A 17 -1.25 -5.29 4.91
C PHE A 17 -2.41 -6.15 4.40
N LEU A 18 -2.24 -6.84 3.26
CA LEU A 18 -3.26 -7.75 2.72
C LEU A 18 -3.49 -8.96 3.62
N THR A 19 -2.45 -9.43 4.33
CA THR A 19 -2.61 -10.49 5.34
C THR A 19 -3.47 -9.99 6.51
N PHE A 20 -3.26 -8.75 6.96
CA PHE A 20 -4.11 -8.12 7.98
C PHE A 20 -5.57 -7.96 7.49
N GLU A 21 -5.79 -7.47 6.27
CA GLU A 21 -7.13 -7.34 5.69
C GLU A 21 -7.83 -8.70 5.57
N ALA A 22 -7.12 -9.74 5.13
CA ALA A 22 -7.67 -11.10 5.06
C ALA A 22 -8.13 -11.62 6.42
N VAL A 23 -7.32 -11.41 7.47
CA VAL A 23 -7.68 -11.76 8.85
C VAL A 23 -8.94 -11.02 9.30
N LYS A 24 -9.04 -9.73 9.00
CA LYS A 24 -10.23 -8.94 9.34
C LYS A 24 -11.49 -9.46 8.63
N THR A 25 -11.40 -9.72 7.33
CA THR A 25 -12.52 -10.29 6.55
C THR A 25 -12.96 -11.65 7.10
N ILE A 26 -12.02 -12.52 7.44
CA ILE A 26 -12.33 -13.84 8.02
C ILE A 26 -12.97 -13.69 9.40
N ALA A 27 -12.50 -12.75 10.23
CA ALA A 27 -13.09 -12.48 11.54
C ALA A 27 -14.54 -12.00 11.43
N GLU A 28 -14.84 -11.12 10.48
CA GLU A 28 -16.20 -10.63 10.19
C GLU A 28 -17.11 -11.79 9.72
N GLN A 29 -16.64 -12.64 8.81
CA GLN A 29 -17.38 -13.84 8.38
C GLN A 29 -17.61 -14.85 9.53
N LEU A 30 -16.64 -15.01 10.41
CA LEU A 30 -16.76 -15.87 11.59
C LEU A 30 -17.74 -15.28 12.61
N GLU A 31 -17.86 -13.97 12.72
CA GLU A 31 -18.82 -13.35 13.66
C GLU A 31 -20.27 -13.71 13.30
N GLU A 32 -20.57 -13.87 12.01
CA GLU A 32 -21.87 -14.27 11.50
C GLU A 32 -22.10 -15.80 11.62
N THR A 33 -21.06 -16.61 11.39
CA THR A 33 -21.18 -18.08 11.30
C THR A 33 -20.88 -18.81 12.62
N ASP A 34 -19.87 -18.38 13.37
CA ASP A 34 -19.38 -19.00 14.60
C ASP A 34 -18.69 -17.97 15.52
N LYS A 35 -19.49 -17.38 16.41
CA LYS A 35 -19.05 -16.32 17.33
C LYS A 35 -17.91 -16.74 18.27
N LEU A 36 -17.85 -18.00 18.67
CA LEU A 36 -16.80 -18.46 19.59
C LEU A 36 -15.45 -18.54 18.87
N LYS A 37 -15.45 -19.06 17.64
CA LYS A 37 -14.26 -19.04 16.79
C LYS A 37 -13.84 -17.62 16.44
N ALA A 38 -14.79 -16.73 16.15
CA ALA A 38 -14.49 -15.32 15.90
C ALA A 38 -13.79 -14.65 17.09
N LEU A 39 -14.30 -14.86 18.30
CA LEU A 39 -13.72 -14.31 19.52
C LEU A 39 -12.30 -14.85 19.76
N TRP A 40 -12.10 -16.16 19.63
CA TRP A 40 -10.77 -16.76 19.72
C TRP A 40 -9.82 -16.20 18.67
N PHE A 41 -10.27 -16.12 17.42
CA PHE A 41 -9.46 -15.66 16.29
C PHE A 41 -9.04 -14.20 16.45
N ASN A 42 -9.94 -13.35 16.95
CA ASN A 42 -9.64 -11.95 17.29
C ASN A 42 -8.65 -11.84 18.46
N GLN A 43 -8.75 -12.71 19.47
CA GLN A 43 -7.80 -12.75 20.59
C GLN A 43 -6.42 -13.22 20.16
N PHE A 44 -6.35 -14.19 19.26
CA PHE A 44 -5.10 -14.66 18.68
C PHE A 44 -4.46 -13.57 17.79
N SER A 45 -5.27 -12.87 17.00
CA SER A 45 -4.83 -11.92 15.97
C SER A 45 -4.62 -10.50 16.50
N THR A 46 -3.72 -10.35 17.47
CA THR A 46 -3.37 -9.01 18.00
C THR A 46 -2.56 -8.18 16.99
N ARG A 47 -2.64 -6.85 17.12
CA ARG A 47 -1.93 -5.90 16.22
C ARG A 47 -0.42 -6.13 16.16
N GLU A 48 0.18 -6.61 17.25
CA GLU A 48 1.62 -6.87 17.31
C GLU A 48 2.02 -8.09 16.48
N ARG A 49 1.21 -9.15 16.48
CA ARG A 49 1.49 -10.37 15.70
C ARG A 49 1.32 -10.15 14.19
N LEU A 50 0.38 -9.28 13.80
CA LEU A 50 0.08 -8.99 12.39
C LEU A 50 1.09 -8.07 11.70
N GLN A 51 2.13 -7.59 12.41
CA GLN A 51 3.19 -6.79 11.80
C GLN A 51 3.99 -7.58 10.76
N ASN A 52 4.14 -8.90 10.97
CA ASN A 52 4.78 -9.81 10.04
C ASN A 52 3.81 -10.92 9.66
N GLY A 53 3.18 -10.78 8.49
CA GLY A 53 2.13 -11.69 8.04
C GLY A 53 2.61 -13.12 7.87
N GLU A 54 3.86 -13.33 7.45
CA GLU A 54 4.42 -14.67 7.27
C GLU A 54 4.68 -15.38 8.61
N LEU A 55 5.20 -14.65 9.62
CA LEU A 55 5.35 -15.22 10.96
C LEU A 55 4.00 -15.50 11.60
N TYR A 56 3.03 -14.60 11.44
CA TYR A 56 1.67 -14.80 11.92
C TYR A 56 1.04 -16.08 11.35
N ILE A 57 1.17 -16.33 10.05
CA ILE A 57 0.62 -17.54 9.42
C ILE A 57 1.32 -18.79 9.94
N LYS A 58 2.65 -18.77 10.10
CA LYS A 58 3.40 -19.89 10.70
C LYS A 58 2.91 -20.21 12.11
N ASP A 59 2.75 -19.20 12.95
CA ASP A 59 2.23 -19.39 14.30
C ASP A 59 0.78 -19.89 14.30
N LEU A 60 -0.03 -19.44 13.34
CA LEU A 60 -1.41 -19.89 13.18
C LEU A 60 -1.49 -21.35 12.73
N PHE A 61 -0.53 -21.83 11.92
CA PHE A 61 -0.44 -23.24 11.52
C PHE A 61 -0.22 -24.18 12.71
N GLU A 62 0.56 -23.76 13.71
CA GLU A 62 0.83 -24.58 14.90
C GLU A 62 -0.41 -24.78 15.77
N VAL A 63 -1.36 -23.84 15.75
CA VAL A 63 -2.55 -23.89 16.61
C VAL A 63 -3.81 -24.30 15.85
N HIS A 64 -4.05 -23.72 14.66
CA HIS A 64 -5.23 -23.96 13.83
C HIS A 64 -4.92 -23.90 12.33
N GLN A 65 -4.50 -25.04 11.77
CA GLN A 65 -4.12 -25.19 10.35
C GLN A 65 -5.22 -24.75 9.38
N GLU A 66 -6.49 -25.09 9.65
CA GLU A 66 -7.63 -24.70 8.80
C GLU A 66 -7.72 -23.17 8.66
N MET A 67 -7.52 -22.44 9.76
CA MET A 67 -7.57 -20.97 9.75
C MET A 67 -6.38 -20.38 8.98
N ALA A 68 -5.20 -20.98 9.12
CA ALA A 68 -4.03 -20.57 8.34
C ALA A 68 -4.26 -20.71 6.83
N PHE A 69 -4.81 -21.86 6.38
CA PHE A 69 -5.18 -22.05 4.98
C PHE A 69 -6.22 -21.04 4.50
N ARG A 70 -7.26 -20.78 5.30
CA ARG A 70 -8.27 -19.75 4.97
C ARG A 70 -7.65 -18.38 4.79
N VAL A 71 -6.74 -17.97 5.69
CA VAL A 71 -6.01 -16.69 5.58
C VAL A 71 -5.19 -16.63 4.29
N MET A 72 -4.51 -17.73 3.93
CA MET A 72 -3.72 -17.81 2.70
C MET A 72 -4.58 -17.66 1.44
N THR A 73 -5.73 -18.33 1.37
CA THR A 73 -6.63 -18.23 0.22
C THR A 73 -7.25 -16.83 0.11
N VAL A 74 -7.71 -16.27 1.23
CA VAL A 74 -8.35 -14.95 1.22
C VAL A 74 -7.34 -13.85 0.88
N ARG A 75 -6.12 -13.88 1.42
CA ARG A 75 -5.10 -12.86 1.09
C ARG A 75 -4.66 -12.93 -0.38
N GLU A 76 -4.61 -14.12 -0.97
CA GLU A 76 -4.32 -14.30 -2.40
C GLU A 76 -5.46 -13.76 -3.26
N HIS A 77 -6.71 -14.07 -2.91
CA HIS A 77 -7.87 -13.53 -3.59
C HIS A 77 -7.90 -11.99 -3.52
N LEU A 78 -7.69 -11.41 -2.35
CA LEU A 78 -7.60 -9.95 -2.19
C LEU A 78 -6.50 -9.33 -3.04
N ALA A 79 -5.34 -9.99 -3.14
CA ALA A 79 -4.25 -9.52 -3.99
C ALA A 79 -4.67 -9.48 -5.47
N ASN A 80 -5.33 -10.54 -5.96
CA ASN A 80 -5.78 -10.63 -7.34
C ASN A 80 -6.85 -9.57 -7.68
N GLU A 81 -7.77 -9.29 -6.75
CA GLU A 81 -8.85 -8.33 -7.00
C GLU A 81 -8.42 -6.86 -6.85
N ILE A 82 -7.45 -6.56 -5.99
CA ILE A 82 -7.16 -5.16 -5.60
C ILE A 82 -5.91 -4.61 -6.31
N LEU A 83 -4.89 -5.46 -6.56
CA LEU A 83 -3.58 -4.97 -7.02
C LEU A 83 -3.60 -4.36 -8.42
N GLU A 84 -4.56 -4.73 -9.27
CA GLU A 84 -4.72 -4.14 -10.62
C GLU A 84 -5.04 -2.64 -10.55
N PHE A 85 -5.81 -2.22 -9.54
CA PHE A 85 -6.30 -0.84 -9.42
C PHE A 85 -5.37 0.07 -8.62
N LEU A 86 -4.54 -0.49 -7.73
CA LEU A 86 -3.68 0.29 -6.83
C LEU A 86 -2.71 1.26 -7.53
N PRO A 87 -2.03 0.92 -8.63
CA PRO A 87 -1.07 1.83 -9.25
C PRO A 87 -1.70 3.17 -9.64
N GLU A 88 -2.84 3.11 -10.32
CA GLU A 88 -3.51 4.31 -10.82
C GLU A 88 -4.20 5.09 -9.68
N MET A 89 -4.84 4.40 -8.74
CA MET A 89 -5.43 5.03 -7.56
C MET A 89 -4.38 5.73 -6.68
N THR A 90 -3.20 5.10 -6.52
CA THR A 90 -2.11 5.67 -5.71
C THR A 90 -1.52 6.90 -6.39
N ARG A 91 -1.26 6.82 -7.70
CA ARG A 91 -0.71 7.95 -8.48
C ARG A 91 -1.66 9.15 -8.46
N THR A 92 -2.91 8.95 -8.82
CA THR A 92 -3.93 10.01 -8.86
C THR A 92 -4.22 10.56 -7.46
N GLY A 93 -4.28 9.71 -6.44
CA GLY A 93 -4.46 10.12 -5.04
C GLY A 93 -3.33 11.02 -4.53
N ILE A 94 -2.07 10.69 -4.82
CA ILE A 94 -0.91 11.52 -4.46
C ILE A 94 -0.98 12.87 -5.19
N GLN A 95 -1.29 12.87 -6.48
CA GLN A 95 -1.41 14.10 -7.27
C GLN A 95 -2.51 15.03 -6.71
N GLN A 96 -3.68 14.48 -6.41
CA GLN A 96 -4.79 15.23 -5.82
C GLN A 96 -4.45 15.77 -4.43
N SER A 97 -3.86 14.93 -3.56
CA SER A 97 -3.43 15.33 -2.22
C SER A 97 -2.39 16.46 -2.27
N ASN A 98 -1.38 16.35 -3.14
CA ASN A 98 -0.36 17.37 -3.33
C ASN A 98 -0.96 18.70 -3.83
N MET A 99 -1.88 18.64 -4.79
CA MET A 99 -2.59 19.83 -5.27
C MET A 99 -3.36 20.53 -4.14
N GLN A 100 -4.07 19.76 -3.30
CA GLN A 100 -4.81 20.31 -2.16
C GLN A 100 -3.88 20.88 -1.09
N LEU A 101 -2.76 20.22 -0.79
CA LEU A 101 -1.76 20.70 0.15
C LEU A 101 -1.14 22.02 -0.34
N ARG A 102 -0.76 22.09 -1.62
CA ARG A 102 -0.24 23.31 -2.25
C ARG A 102 -1.26 24.46 -2.17
N ARG A 103 -2.52 24.20 -2.51
CA ARG A 103 -3.61 25.19 -2.40
C ARG A 103 -3.76 25.71 -0.98
N ARG A 104 -3.87 24.83 0.02
CA ARG A 104 -3.98 25.22 1.44
C ARG A 104 -2.78 26.02 1.92
N HIS A 105 -1.58 25.67 1.47
CA HIS A 105 -0.38 26.41 1.80
C HIS A 105 -0.42 27.84 1.23
N PHE A 106 -0.87 27.99 -0.03
CA PHE A 106 -1.06 29.31 -0.63
C PHE A 106 -2.10 30.15 0.11
N GLU A 107 -3.26 29.58 0.43
CA GLU A 107 -4.31 30.27 1.19
C GLU A 107 -3.76 30.80 2.52
N ARG A 108 -2.94 30.00 3.22
CA ARG A 108 -2.30 30.41 4.48
C ARG A 108 -1.29 31.54 4.29
N ILE A 109 -0.42 31.46 3.28
CA ILE A 109 0.53 32.55 2.99
C ILE A 109 -0.24 33.83 2.68
N MET A 110 -1.29 33.73 1.86
CA MET A 110 -2.12 34.88 1.48
C MET A 110 -2.87 35.48 2.67
N SER A 111 -3.39 34.65 3.59
CA SER A 111 -4.08 35.17 4.79
C SER A 111 -3.14 35.87 5.76
N VAL A 112 -1.91 35.36 5.94
CA VAL A 112 -0.89 35.99 6.79
C VAL A 112 -0.45 37.33 6.20
N GLN A 113 -0.17 37.37 4.90
CA GLN A 113 0.22 38.60 4.21
C GLN A 113 -0.90 39.62 4.10
N ALA A 114 -2.16 39.18 4.04
CA ALA A 114 -3.30 40.09 4.14
C ALA A 114 -3.32 40.74 5.53
N SER A 115 -3.21 39.95 6.60
CA SER A 115 -3.15 40.46 7.98
C SER A 115 -1.98 41.44 8.20
N GLU A 116 -0.78 41.12 7.71
CA GLU A 116 0.39 42.00 7.81
C GLU A 116 0.23 43.27 6.97
N GLY A 117 -0.31 43.16 5.76
CA GLY A 117 -0.61 44.30 4.90
C GLY A 117 -1.68 45.25 5.47
N TYR A 118 -2.64 44.74 6.26
CA TYR A 118 -3.62 45.58 6.95
C TYR A 118 -3.04 46.28 8.20
N SER A 119 -2.11 45.65 8.93
CA SER A 119 -1.43 46.28 10.07
C SER A 119 -0.44 47.39 9.66
N GLU A 120 0.16 47.30 8.48
CA GLU A 120 1.01 48.37 7.95
C GLU A 120 0.19 49.56 7.39
N CYS A 121 -1.04 49.29 6.92
CA CYS A 121 -1.96 50.33 6.44
C CYS A 121 -2.62 51.16 7.56
N GLU A 122 -2.80 50.62 8.77
CA GLU A 122 -3.37 51.38 9.90
C GLU A 122 -2.40 52.45 10.43
N ASN A 123 -1.08 52.29 10.22
CA ASN A 123 -0.08 53.25 10.72
C ASN A 123 0.23 54.41 9.76
N LEU A 124 -0.31 54.40 8.54
CA LEU A 124 -0.04 55.42 7.50
C LEU A 124 -1.31 56.08 6.95
N VAL A 125 -2.34 56.24 7.78
CA VAL A 125 -3.51 57.04 7.41
C VAL A 125 -3.16 58.52 7.47
N SER A 126 -2.57 59.07 6.40
CA SER A 126 -2.63 60.53 6.11
C SER A 126 -2.36 60.95 4.65
N ASP A 127 -2.01 60.08 3.69
CA ASP A 127 -1.77 60.58 2.31
C ASP A 127 -2.28 59.64 1.20
N GLU A 128 -3.17 60.15 0.35
CA GLU A 128 -3.88 59.39 -0.68
C GLU A 128 -2.99 59.03 -1.89
N MET A 129 -1.90 59.77 -2.10
CA MET A 129 -0.95 59.58 -3.21
C MET A 129 0.00 58.39 -3.00
N THR A 130 0.39 58.10 -1.75
CA THR A 130 1.27 56.96 -1.40
C THR A 130 0.52 55.63 -1.43
N ARG A 131 -0.81 55.65 -1.27
CA ARG A 131 -1.66 54.46 -1.25
C ARG A 131 -1.62 53.69 -2.59
N THR A 132 -1.62 54.38 -3.72
CA THR A 132 -1.56 53.74 -5.04
C THR A 132 -0.19 53.16 -5.35
N GLY A 133 0.89 53.85 -4.95
CA GLY A 133 2.27 53.38 -5.11
C GLY A 133 2.58 52.14 -4.25
N ILE A 134 2.15 52.14 -2.99
CA ILE A 134 2.28 50.98 -2.09
C ILE A 134 1.44 49.80 -2.62
N GLN A 135 0.24 50.06 -3.13
CA GLN A 135 -0.62 49.02 -3.70
C GLN A 135 -0.03 48.42 -4.99
N GLN A 136 0.60 49.22 -5.85
CA GLN A 136 1.31 48.74 -7.04
C GLN A 136 2.58 47.95 -6.67
N SER A 137 3.36 48.43 -5.70
CA SER A 137 4.55 47.73 -5.20
C SER A 137 4.19 46.38 -4.60
N ASN A 138 3.13 46.32 -3.79
CA ASN A 138 2.59 45.07 -3.25
C ASN A 138 2.07 44.15 -4.34
N MET A 139 1.44 44.68 -5.41
CA MET A 139 1.05 43.87 -6.58
C MET A 139 2.27 43.31 -7.32
N GLN A 140 3.34 44.09 -7.49
CA GLN A 140 4.58 43.64 -8.13
C GLN A 140 5.33 42.61 -7.28
N LEU A 141 5.36 42.78 -5.96
CA LEU A 141 5.96 41.82 -5.04
C LEU A 141 5.17 40.50 -5.05
N ARG A 142 3.83 40.57 -5.08
CA ARG A 142 2.95 39.41 -5.26
C ARG A 142 3.23 38.71 -6.59
N ARG A 143 3.42 39.46 -7.68
CA ARG A 143 3.76 38.91 -9.01
C ARG A 143 5.12 38.20 -9.00
N ARG A 144 6.15 38.79 -8.42
CA ARG A 144 7.48 38.16 -8.30
C ARG A 144 7.44 36.90 -7.44
N HIS A 145 6.70 36.92 -6.34
CA HIS A 145 6.57 35.75 -5.47
C HIS A 145 5.83 34.61 -6.19
N PHE A 146 4.77 34.94 -6.93
CA PHE A 146 4.05 33.99 -7.78
C PHE A 146 4.94 33.39 -8.87
N GLU A 147 5.66 34.23 -9.62
CA GLU A 147 6.62 33.78 -10.65
C GLU A 147 7.72 32.89 -10.06
N ARG A 148 8.24 33.23 -8.87
CA ARG A 148 9.25 32.43 -8.17
C ARG A 148 8.72 31.07 -7.76
N ILE A 149 7.53 31.00 -7.16
CA ILE A 149 6.96 29.72 -6.74
C ILE A 149 6.64 28.82 -7.95
N MET A 150 6.07 29.39 -9.01
CA MET A 150 5.77 28.64 -10.24
C MET A 150 7.05 28.15 -10.93
N SER A 151 8.14 28.93 -10.90
CA SER A 151 9.44 28.52 -11.44
C SER A 151 10.05 27.33 -10.69
N VAL A 152 9.91 27.29 -9.36
CA VAL A 152 10.37 26.16 -8.53
C VAL A 152 9.55 24.90 -8.85
N GLN A 153 8.22 25.04 -8.96
CA GLN A 153 7.34 23.93 -9.33
C GLN A 153 7.56 23.39 -10.75
N ALA A 154 7.98 24.23 -11.70
CA ALA A 154 8.32 23.81 -13.06
C ALA A 154 9.68 23.07 -13.12
N SER A 155 10.67 23.51 -12.34
CA SER A 155 11.99 22.86 -12.27
C SER A 155 11.97 21.49 -11.58
N GLU A 156 11.02 21.26 -10.68
CA GLU A 156 10.85 19.98 -9.97
C GLU A 156 9.90 19.01 -10.70
N GLY A 157 9.23 19.46 -11.77
CA GLY A 157 8.13 18.74 -12.42
C GLY A 157 8.44 17.99 -13.73
N TYR A 158 9.64 18.12 -14.30
CA TYR A 158 9.91 17.64 -15.67
C TYR A 158 11.23 16.86 -15.90
N SER A 159 11.94 16.43 -14.86
CA SER A 159 13.25 15.76 -15.05
C SER A 159 13.31 14.25 -14.83
N GLU A 160 12.21 13.53 -14.57
CA GLU A 160 12.29 12.08 -14.28
C GLU A 160 11.26 11.16 -14.98
N CYS A 161 10.61 11.60 -16.07
CA CYS A 161 9.66 10.72 -16.79
C CYS A 161 9.97 10.45 -18.26
N GLU A 162 11.11 10.90 -18.81
CA GLU A 162 11.38 10.76 -20.26
C GLU A 162 12.38 9.67 -20.67
N ASN A 163 12.86 8.78 -19.79
CA ASN A 163 13.86 7.77 -20.20
C ASN A 163 13.63 6.36 -19.63
N LEU A 164 12.43 5.78 -19.73
CA LEU A 164 12.24 4.33 -19.53
C LEU A 164 11.15 3.71 -20.43
N VAL A 165 11.05 4.13 -21.70
CA VAL A 165 10.24 3.40 -22.72
C VAL A 165 11.02 3.26 -24.03
N SER A 166 12.27 2.80 -23.99
CA SER A 166 13.02 2.54 -25.23
C SER A 166 13.78 1.22 -25.32
N ASP A 167 13.70 0.31 -24.33
CA ASP A 167 14.41 -0.97 -24.39
C ASP A 167 13.49 -2.20 -24.26
N ILE A 168 12.24 -2.10 -24.76
CA ILE A 168 11.36 -3.25 -24.97
C ILE A 168 11.06 -3.33 -26.48
N ASP A 169 12.07 -3.68 -27.28
CA ASP A 169 11.95 -4.60 -28.42
C ASP A 169 13.25 -4.65 -29.22
N GLN A 170 14.08 -5.68 -28.98
CA GLN A 170 14.91 -6.29 -30.01
C GLN A 170 14.95 -7.80 -29.81
N ASN A 171 13.89 -8.42 -30.31
CA ASN A 171 13.82 -9.71 -31.02
C ASN A 171 14.13 -11.06 -30.33
N PRO A 172 13.47 -12.12 -30.83
CA PRO A 172 13.38 -13.45 -30.23
C PRO A 172 14.36 -14.44 -30.87
N GLU A 173 14.51 -15.59 -30.21
CA GLU A 173 14.80 -16.95 -30.73
C GLU A 173 15.74 -17.78 -29.81
N VAL A 174 15.11 -18.76 -29.16
CA VAL A 174 15.47 -20.19 -29.05
C VAL A 174 16.88 -20.61 -28.60
N SER A 175 16.93 -21.25 -27.42
CA SER A 175 17.70 -22.49 -27.13
C SER A 175 17.37 -22.92 -25.68
N SER A 176 16.43 -23.84 -25.45
CA SER A 176 16.66 -25.31 -25.36
C SER A 176 17.56 -25.73 -24.18
N VAL A 177 16.94 -26.50 -23.26
CA VAL A 177 17.52 -27.53 -22.37
C VAL A 177 18.24 -26.95 -21.11
N ASP A 178 17.82 -27.20 -19.86
CA ASP A 178 17.76 -28.50 -19.20
C ASP A 178 16.63 -28.66 -18.16
N ILE A 179 16.05 -29.84 -18.22
CA ILE A 179 15.09 -30.46 -17.30
C ILE A 179 15.90 -31.04 -16.13
N LEU A 180 15.57 -30.68 -14.89
CA LEU A 180 15.90 -31.52 -13.74
C LEU A 180 14.61 -32.08 -13.15
N GLU A 181 14.23 -33.19 -13.77
CA GLU A 181 13.45 -34.30 -13.25
C GLU A 181 14.05 -34.75 -11.90
N PHE A 182 13.23 -34.80 -10.85
CA PHE A 182 13.47 -35.69 -9.72
C PHE A 182 12.35 -36.74 -9.72
N PRO A 183 12.68 -38.03 -9.53
CA PRO A 183 11.87 -39.14 -10.03
C PRO A 183 10.71 -39.52 -9.10
N PRO A 184 9.62 -40.10 -9.65
CA PRO A 184 8.57 -40.76 -8.88
C PRO A 184 8.78 -42.28 -8.87
N GLU A 185 8.78 -42.91 -7.69
CA GLU A 185 8.45 -44.33 -7.45
C GLU A 185 8.54 -44.55 -5.92
N VAL A 186 7.61 -45.19 -5.21
CA VAL A 186 6.88 -46.42 -5.53
C VAL A 186 5.53 -46.40 -4.78
N ALA A 187 4.45 -46.80 -5.46
CA ALA A 187 3.20 -47.21 -4.85
C ALA A 187 3.07 -48.74 -4.93
N ALA A 188 2.55 -49.33 -3.84
CA ALA A 188 1.80 -50.59 -3.71
C ALA A 188 2.31 -51.86 -4.43
N ASP A 189 2.45 -52.98 -3.72
CA ASP A 189 1.34 -53.93 -3.50
C ASP A 189 1.90 -55.25 -2.91
N SER A 190 1.31 -55.72 -1.81
CA SER A 190 1.36 -57.14 -1.46
C SER A 190 0.13 -57.48 -0.62
N ASN A 191 -0.94 -57.83 -1.33
CA ASN A 191 -2.00 -58.70 -0.81
C ASN A 191 -1.40 -60.06 -0.43
N VAL A 192 -1.55 -60.48 0.82
CA VAL A 192 -1.73 -61.90 1.20
C VAL A 192 -2.69 -61.98 2.38
N ASP A 193 -3.83 -62.60 2.08
CA ASP A 193 -4.75 -63.40 2.90
C ASP A 193 -4.74 -63.32 4.45
N GLY A 194 -5.94 -63.00 4.96
CA GLY A 194 -6.73 -63.89 5.81
C GLY A 194 -6.19 -64.27 7.19
N ASP A 195 -6.78 -63.69 8.25
CA ASP A 195 -7.64 -64.54 9.09
C ASP A 195 -8.64 -63.73 9.93
N ARG A 196 -9.81 -64.33 10.06
CA ARG A 196 -11.00 -63.86 10.76
C ARG A 196 -11.02 -64.60 12.09
N SER A 197 -10.90 -63.90 13.22
CA SER A 197 -11.40 -64.41 14.51
C SER A 197 -11.47 -63.29 15.56
N SER A 198 -12.69 -62.80 15.81
CA SER A 198 -13.15 -62.66 17.20
C SER A 198 -13.62 -64.06 17.64
N PRO A 199 -13.49 -64.42 18.93
CA PRO A 199 -14.60 -64.09 19.81
C PRO A 199 -14.19 -63.79 21.28
N GLN A 200 -15.08 -63.03 21.92
CA GLN A 200 -15.65 -63.29 23.25
C GLN A 200 -14.75 -63.46 24.48
N SER A 201 -15.02 -62.57 25.45
CA SER A 201 -15.37 -62.87 26.84
C SER A 201 -14.89 -64.21 27.44
N ASN A 202 -14.14 -64.15 28.54
CA ASN A 202 -14.64 -64.62 29.83
C ASN A 202 -13.64 -64.35 30.96
N GLN A 203 -14.22 -63.85 32.07
CA GLN A 203 -13.80 -63.92 33.47
C GLN A 203 -12.60 -63.08 33.92
#